data_AF-A0A941NGV0-F1
#
_entry.id   AF-A0A941NGV0-F1
#
_cell.length_a   1.000
_cell.length_b   1.000
_cell.length_c   1.000
_cell.angle_alpha   90.00
_cell.angle_beta   90.00
_cell.angle_gamma   90.00
#
_symmetry.space_group_name_H-M   'P 1'
#
loop_
_entity.id
_entity.type
_entity.pdbx_description
1 polymer ?
#
loop_
_entity_poly.entity_id
_entity_poly.type
_entity_poly.pdbx_seq_one_letter_code
_entity_poly.pdbx_strand_id
1 'polypeptide(L)' 'PGVDKADFELWCLAVSAINGCGVCIDSHEKILRDAGFTAEQIQAAVRIAAVVHAIAATLDGEAHSADIAANAVAA' A
#
# COMPACT_ATOMS: atom_id res chain seq x y z
N PRO A 1 -0.16 1.61 -19.77
CA PRO A 1 -1.08 1.80 -18.62
C PRO A 1 -2.44 2.47 -18.94
N GLY A 2 -2.63 3.13 -20.09
CA GLY A 2 -3.92 3.76 -20.42
C GLY A 2 -4.24 5.03 -19.62
N VAL A 3 -3.32 5.44 -18.76
CA VAL A 3 -3.31 6.67 -17.96
C VAL A 3 -1.94 7.35 -18.11
N ASP A 4 -1.78 8.53 -17.52
CA ASP A 4 -0.46 9.18 -17.43
C ASP A 4 0.57 8.23 -16.79
N LYS A 5 1.79 8.24 -17.34
CA LYS A 5 2.82 7.31 -16.90
C LYS A 5 3.25 7.60 -15.46
N ALA A 6 3.40 8.85 -15.07
CA ALA A 6 3.84 9.19 -13.72
C ALA A 6 2.79 8.77 -12.68
N ASP A 7 1.50 8.94 -12.98
CA ASP A 7 0.42 8.46 -12.11
C ASP A 7 0.46 6.94 -11.95
N PHE A 8 0.64 6.20 -13.06
CA PHE A 8 0.75 4.75 -13.01
C PHE A 8 1.94 4.29 -12.15
N GLU A 9 3.11 4.90 -12.34
CA GLU A 9 4.32 4.57 -11.59
C GLU A 9 4.17 4.91 -10.09
N LEU A 10 3.43 5.97 -9.76
CA LEU A 10 3.13 6.35 -8.37
C LEU A 10 2.25 5.29 -7.68
N TRP A 11 1.28 4.73 -8.39
CA TRP A 11 0.46 3.63 -7.87
C TRP A 11 1.25 2.33 -7.76
N CYS A 12 2.12 2.04 -8.74
CA CYS A 12 3.01 0.88 -8.67
C CYS A 12 3.99 0.99 -7.48
N LEU A 13 4.54 2.17 -7.20
CA LEU A 13 5.33 2.43 -6.00
C LEU A 13 4.53 2.14 -4.73
N ALA A 14 3.29 2.63 -4.64
CA ALA A 14 2.43 2.41 -3.48
C ALA A 14 2.16 0.92 -3.23
N VAL A 15 1.82 0.16 -4.28
CA VAL A 15 1.61 -1.30 -4.18
C VAL A 15 2.91 -2.04 -3.85
N SER A 16 4.04 -1.59 -4.39
CA SER A 16 5.36 -2.15 -4.07
C SER A 16 5.71 -1.97 -2.59
N ALA A 17 5.33 -0.83 -1.99
CA ALA A 17 5.49 -0.56 -0.57
C ALA A 17 4.63 -1.49 0.30
N ILE A 18 3.37 -1.73 -0.08
CA ILE A 18 2.48 -2.68 0.61
C ILE A 18 3.06 -4.10 0.57
N ASN A 19 3.59 -4.52 -0.58
CA ASN A 19 4.15 -5.85 -0.76
C ASN A 19 5.60 -6.00 -0.26
N GLY A 20 6.24 -4.92 0.18
CA GLY A 20 7.63 -4.95 0.67
C GLY A 20 8.69 -5.31 -0.36
N CYS A 21 8.47 -5.02 -1.65
CA CYS A 21 9.45 -5.30 -2.71
C CYS A 21 10.47 -4.16 -2.86
N GLY A 22 11.63 -4.26 -2.20
CA GLY A 22 12.67 -3.21 -2.24
C GLY A 22 13.13 -2.84 -3.66
N VAL A 23 13.39 -3.83 -4.52
CA VAL A 23 13.81 -3.60 -5.91
C VAL A 23 12.75 -2.86 -6.73
N CYS A 24 11.47 -3.21 -6.50
CA CYS A 24 10.35 -2.56 -7.18
C CYS A 24 10.23 -1.10 -6.73
N ILE A 25 10.36 -0.85 -5.42
CA ILE A 25 10.34 0.50 -4.85
C ILE A 25 11.43 1.37 -5.47
N ASP A 26 12.68 0.89 -5.51
CA ASP A 26 13.81 1.64 -6.07
C ASP A 26 13.58 1.96 -7.57
N SER A 27 13.06 1.00 -8.33
CA SER A 27 12.79 1.17 -9.76
C SER A 27 11.68 2.20 -10.03
N HIS A 28 10.56 2.10 -9.31
CA HIS A 28 9.44 3.03 -9.49
C HIS A 28 9.79 4.44 -8.96
N GLU A 29 10.50 4.55 -7.83
CA GLU A 29 11.02 5.82 -7.33
C GLU A 29 11.88 6.50 -8.38
N LYS A 30 12.84 5.77 -8.98
CA LYS A 30 13.72 6.33 -10.02
C LYS A 30 12.92 6.95 -11.17
N ILE A 31 11.91 6.26 -11.68
CA ILE A 31 11.08 6.76 -12.78
C ILE A 31 10.31 8.02 -12.36
N LEU A 32 9.77 8.05 -11.14
CA LEU A 32 9.06 9.23 -10.61
C LEU A 32 9.98 10.42 -10.40
N ARG A 33 11.20 10.18 -9.91
CA ARG A 33 12.24 11.21 -9.78
C ARG A 33 12.63 11.80 -11.12
N ASP A 34 12.83 10.95 -12.13
CA ASP A 34 13.12 11.37 -13.50
C ASP A 34 11.94 12.15 -14.12
N ALA A 35 10.70 11.89 -13.67
CA ALA A 35 9.49 12.65 -14.03
C ALA A 35 9.27 13.92 -13.20
N GLY A 36 10.19 14.28 -12.29
CA GLY A 36 10.15 15.53 -11.53
C GLY A 36 9.45 15.47 -10.17
N PHE A 37 9.08 14.29 -9.68
CA PHE A 37 8.48 14.17 -8.35
C PHE A 37 9.51 14.43 -7.24
N THR A 38 9.06 15.15 -6.21
CA THR A 38 9.84 15.40 -5.00
C THR A 38 9.86 14.17 -4.09
N ALA A 39 10.84 14.11 -3.17
CA ALA A 39 10.91 13.00 -2.21
C ALA A 39 9.66 13.01 -1.32
N GLU A 40 9.18 14.20 -0.98
CA GLU A 40 8.01 14.44 -0.15
C GLU A 40 6.73 13.91 -0.79
N GLN A 41 6.56 14.07 -2.12
CA GLN A 41 5.43 13.50 -2.86
C GLN A 41 5.48 11.97 -2.91
N ILE A 42 6.66 11.40 -3.15
CA ILE A 42 6.89 9.95 -3.15
C ILE A 42 6.61 9.37 -1.76
N GLN A 43 7.16 9.99 -0.71
CA GLN A 43 6.88 9.61 0.68
C GLN A 43 5.41 9.76 1.05
N ALA A 44 4.71 10.78 0.56
CA ALA A 44 3.27 10.92 0.77
C ALA A 44 2.50 9.71 0.22
N ALA A 45 2.84 9.22 -0.98
CA ALA A 45 2.23 8.01 -1.54
C ALA A 45 2.51 6.77 -0.67
N VAL A 46 3.74 6.60 -0.18
CA VAL A 46 4.10 5.50 0.74
C VAL A 46 3.32 5.57 2.05
N ARG A 47 3.18 6.76 2.66
CA ARG A 47 2.40 6.93 3.89
C ARG A 47 0.93 6.62 3.70
N ILE A 48 0.34 7.03 2.58
CA ILE A 48 -1.05 6.72 2.24
C ILE A 48 -1.21 5.20 2.08
N ALA A 49 -0.31 4.55 1.36
CA ALA A 49 -0.33 3.10 1.19
C ALA A 49 -0.26 2.36 2.54
N ALA A 50 0.62 2.79 3.45
CA ALA A 50 0.74 2.23 4.79
C ALA A 50 -0.54 2.39 5.63
N VAL A 51 -1.20 3.56 5.58
CA VAL A 51 -2.47 3.79 6.27
C VAL A 51 -3.58 2.89 5.73
N VAL A 52 -3.71 2.78 4.40
CA VAL A 52 -4.69 1.90 3.77
C VAL A 52 -4.45 0.44 4.15
N HIS A 53 -3.19 0.00 4.15
CA HIS A 53 -2.82 -1.35 4.57
C HIS A 53 -3.14 -1.62 6.05
N ALA A 54 -2.89 -0.65 6.94
CA ALA A 54 -3.23 -0.76 8.36
C ALA A 54 -4.74 -0.86 8.60
N ILE A 55 -5.56 -0.13 7.81
CA ILE A 55 -7.02 -0.22 7.87
C ILE A 55 -7.47 -1.65 7.50
N ALA A 56 -6.95 -2.20 6.41
CA ALA A 56 -7.28 -3.58 6.00
C ALA A 56 -6.91 -4.60 7.09
N ALA A 57 -5.69 -4.52 7.64
CA ALA A 57 -5.25 -5.41 8.71
C ALA A 57 -6.11 -5.29 9.99
N THR A 58 -6.61 -4.09 10.29
CA THR A 58 -7.50 -3.85 11.44
C THR A 58 -8.84 -4.56 11.23
N LEU A 59 -9.46 -4.38 10.06
CA LEU A 59 -10.74 -5.00 9.73
C LEU A 59 -10.64 -6.52 9.71
N ASP A 60 -9.57 -7.07 9.14
CA ASP A 60 -9.31 -8.53 9.14
C ASP A 60 -9.18 -9.07 10.57
N GLY A 61 -8.50 -8.33 11.45
CA GLY A 61 -8.38 -8.67 12.86
C GLY A 61 -9.71 -8.63 13.62
N GLU A 62 -10.56 -7.64 13.36
CA GLU A 62 -11.90 -7.54 13.94
C GLU A 62 -12.81 -8.69 13.48
N ALA A 63 -12.79 -9.01 12.18
CA ALA A 63 -13.54 -10.14 11.62
C ALA A 63 -13.12 -11.46 12.27
N HIS A 64 -11.82 -11.71 12.40
CA HIS A 64 -11.31 -12.91 13.05
C HIS A 64 -11.73 -12.99 14.53
N SER A 65 -11.71 -11.86 15.24
CA SER A 65 -12.14 -11.79 16.64
C SER A 65 -13.63 -12.11 16.80
N ALA A 66 -14.47 -11.63 15.87
CA ALA A 66 -15.90 -11.94 15.84
C ALA A 66 -16.16 -13.43 15.56
N ASP A 67 -15.41 -14.04 14.63
CA ASP A 67 -15.51 -15.46 14.32
C ASP A 67 -15.14 -16.35 15.52
N ILE A 68 -14.07 -16.00 16.24
CA ILE A 68 -13.70 -16.71 17.48
C ILE A 68 -14.84 -16.63 18.50
N ALA A 69 -15.42 -15.44 18.70
CA ALA A 69 -16.51 -15.26 19.64
C ALA A 69 -17.76 -16.07 19.25
N ALA A 70 -18.12 -16.10 17.97
CA ALA A 70 -19.24 -16.88 17.47
C ALA A 70 -19.04 -18.40 17.69
N ASN A 71 -17.84 -18.90 17.41
CA ASN A 71 -17.50 -20.31 17.58
C ASN A 71 -17.42 -20.73 19.05
N ALA A 72 -16.98 -19.85 19.95
CA ALA A 72 -16.93 -20.12 21.39
C ALA A 72 -18.32 -20.21 22.03
N VAL A 73 -19.33 -19.51 21.47
CA VAL A 73 -20.73 -19.56 21.95
C VAL A 73 -21.48 -20.80 21.41
N ALA A 74 -20.99 -21.39 20.31
CA ALA A 74 -21.60 -22.57 19.69
C ALA A 74 -21.13 -23.92 20.27
N ALA A 75 -20.11 -23.92 21.14
CA ALA A 75 -19.57 -25.09 21.84
C ALA A 75 -20.11 -25.21 23.28
#